data_AF-A0A372R9T0-F1
#
_entry.id   AF-A0A372R9T0-F1
#
_cell.length_a   1.000
_cell.length_b   1.000
_cell.length_c   1.000
_cell.angle_alpha   90.00
_cell.angle_beta   90.00
_cell.angle_gamma   90.00
#
_symmetry.space_group_name_H-M   'P 1'
#
loop_
_entity.id
_entity.type
_entity.pdbx_description
1 polymer ?
#
loop_
_entity_poly.entity_id
_entity_poly.type
_entity_poly.pdbx_seq_one_letter_code
_entity_poly.pdbx_strand_id
1 'polypeptide(L)'
;MPNSFYHKYWNENWKFNDSKLENRQGYLKSNDIINLSIMKSYDNNKVEFLRSHDIQFTIGNDTFQEVVCHNERLGGNDEWRIELIKQHIWTIDTLYD
;
A
#
# COMPACT_ATOMS: atom_id res chain seq x y z
N MET A 1 18.16 21.38 -16.12
CA MET A 1 17.25 20.59 -16.98
C MET A 1 16.53 19.60 -16.07
N PRO A 2 15.21 19.72 -15.81
CA PRO A 2 14.53 18.76 -14.95
C PRO A 2 14.39 17.42 -15.67
N ASN A 3 14.70 16.36 -14.92
CA ASN A 3 14.78 14.95 -15.30
C ASN A 3 13.41 14.32 -15.66
N SER A 4 12.77 14.79 -16.73
CA SER A 4 11.43 14.36 -17.15
C SER A 4 11.34 12.90 -17.65
N PHE A 5 12.46 12.20 -17.80
CA PHE A 5 12.50 10.80 -18.27
C PHE A 5 12.24 9.74 -17.19
N TYR A 6 12.34 10.07 -15.89
CA TYR A 6 12.16 9.07 -14.81
C TYR A 6 10.68 8.80 -14.46
N HIS A 7 9.77 9.72 -14.79
CA HIS A 7 8.33 9.55 -14.49
C HIS A 7 7.64 8.48 -15.33
N LYS A 8 8.29 7.91 -16.34
CA LYS A 8 7.68 6.92 -17.23
C LYS A 8 7.65 5.50 -16.64
N TYR A 9 8.42 5.22 -15.59
CA TYR A 9 8.63 3.86 -15.06
C TYR A 9 7.99 3.61 -13.68
N TRP A 10 7.51 4.66 -13.02
CA TRP A 10 6.90 4.57 -11.70
C TRP A 10 5.42 4.87 -11.83
N ASN A 11 4.59 3.85 -11.66
CA ASN A 11 3.15 4.06 -11.51
C ASN A 11 2.87 4.26 -10.01
N GLU A 12 2.59 5.50 -9.65
CA GLU A 12 2.22 5.88 -8.28
C GLU A 12 0.75 5.56 -7.96
N ASN A 13 -0.06 5.19 -8.97
CA ASN A 13 -1.47 4.90 -8.79
C ASN A 13 -1.66 3.45 -8.34
N TRP A 14 -1.99 3.30 -7.06
CA TRP A 14 -2.41 2.04 -6.48
C TRP A 14 -3.92 1.81 -6.69
N LYS A 15 -4.28 0.57 -7.01
CA LYS A 15 -5.65 0.08 -7.04
C LYS A 15 -5.84 -0.92 -5.92
N PHE A 16 -6.89 -0.74 -5.13
CA PHE A 16 -7.32 -1.76 -4.19
C PHE A 16 -8.44 -2.60 -4.81
N ASN A 17 -8.42 -3.90 -4.55
CA ASN A 17 -9.54 -4.78 -4.85
C ASN A 17 -10.30 -5.08 -3.56
N ASP A 18 -11.63 -4.92 -3.62
CA ASP A 18 -12.55 -5.16 -2.51
C ASP A 18 -13.24 -6.53 -2.63
N SER A 19 -12.82 -7.41 -3.55
CA SER A 19 -13.58 -8.56 -4.06
C SER A 19 -14.05 -9.60 -3.04
N LYS A 20 -13.71 -9.48 -1.75
CA LYS A 20 -14.27 -10.30 -0.66
C LYS A 20 -15.45 -9.66 0.07
N LEU A 21 -15.74 -8.39 -0.18
CA LEU A 21 -16.90 -7.69 0.37
C LEU A 21 -18.07 -7.88 -0.59
N GLU A 22 -18.92 -8.86 -0.34
CA GLU A 22 -20.16 -9.11 -1.11
C GLU A 22 -21.12 -7.89 -1.13
N ASN A 23 -20.89 -6.90 -0.27
CA ASN A 23 -21.59 -5.62 -0.23
C ASN A 23 -20.63 -4.46 -0.50
N ARG A 24 -20.50 -4.07 -1.77
CA ARG A 24 -19.73 -2.90 -2.21
C ARG A 24 -20.37 -1.61 -1.67
N GLN A 25 -19.94 -1.17 -0.49
CA GLN A 25 -20.46 0.04 0.14
C GLN A 25 -19.85 1.34 -0.42
N GLY A 26 -18.90 1.24 -1.36
CA GLY A 26 -18.26 2.39 -2.02
C GLY A 26 -17.20 3.12 -1.20
N TYR A 27 -16.91 2.64 0.02
CA TYR A 27 -15.87 3.15 0.90
C TYR A 27 -15.20 2.00 1.68
N LEU A 28 -13.98 2.25 2.17
CA LEU A 28 -13.28 1.36 3.09
C LEU A 28 -13.53 1.80 4.54
N LYS A 29 -13.64 0.84 5.45
CA LYS A 29 -13.66 1.04 6.90
C LYS A 29 -12.49 0.31 7.55
N SER A 30 -12.19 0.67 8.79
CA SER A 30 -11.22 -0.08 9.58
C SER A 30 -11.62 -1.55 9.66
N ASN A 31 -10.63 -2.44 9.62
CA ASN A 31 -10.75 -3.90 9.56
C ASN A 31 -11.16 -4.49 8.21
N ASP A 32 -11.40 -3.67 7.17
CA ASP A 32 -11.50 -4.21 5.82
C ASP A 32 -10.17 -4.83 5.40
N ILE A 33 -10.27 -5.98 4.74
CA ILE A 33 -9.14 -6.70 4.18
C ILE A 33 -9.14 -6.48 2.68
N ILE A 34 -8.05 -5.91 2.18
CA ILE A 34 -7.89 -5.56 0.76
C ILE A 34 -6.62 -6.20 0.19
N ASN A 35 -6.55 -6.29 -1.13
CA ASN A 35 -5.28 -6.42 -1.84
C ASN A 35 -4.95 -5.08 -2.51
N LEU A 36 -3.70 -4.67 -2.44
CA LEU A 36 -3.18 -3.47 -3.11
C LEU A 36 -2.43 -3.89 -4.37
N SER A 37 -2.63 -3.18 -5.47
CA SER A 37 -2.02 -3.51 -6.76
C SER A 37 -1.58 -2.28 -7.54
N ILE A 38 -0.57 -2.46 -8.40
CA ILE A 38 -0.15 -1.49 -9.41
C ILE A 38 -0.23 -2.14 -10.79
N MET A 39 -0.49 -1.32 -11.81
CA MET A 39 -0.41 -1.75 -13.20
C MET A 39 0.82 -1.13 -13.86
N LYS A 40 1.77 -1.94 -14.32
CA LYS A 40 2.96 -1.45 -15.01
C LYS A 40 2.66 -1.30 -16.50
N SER A 41 2.40 -0.06 -16.94
CA SER A 41 2.04 0.24 -18.34
C SER A 41 3.14 -0.10 -19.34
N TYR A 42 4.41 -0.01 -18.93
CA TYR A 42 5.58 -0.35 -19.73
C TYR A 42 5.86 -1.85 -19.79
N ASP A 43 5.22 -2.66 -18.94
CA ASP A 43 5.37 -4.12 -18.88
C ASP A 43 4.04 -4.79 -19.25
N ASN A 44 3.55 -4.54 -20.47
CA ASN A 44 2.32 -5.13 -21.01
C ASN A 44 1.08 -5.02 -20.10
N ASN A 45 0.96 -3.92 -19.33
CA ASN A 45 -0.11 -3.72 -18.36
C ASN A 45 -0.19 -4.83 -17.29
N LYS A 46 0.94 -5.45 -16.98
CA LYS A 46 1.03 -6.47 -15.94
C LYS A 46 0.63 -5.88 -14.58
N VAL A 47 -0.19 -6.64 -13.87
CA VAL A 47 -0.65 -6.28 -12.52
C VAL A 47 0.24 -6.98 -11.51
N GLU A 48 0.78 -6.20 -10.58
CA GLU A 48 1.52 -6.70 -9.44
C GLU A 48 0.81 -6.28 -8.15
N PHE A 49 0.89 -7.14 -7.14
CA PHE A 49 0.24 -6.97 -5.85
C PHE A 49 1.27 -6.76 -4.75
N LEU A 50 0.93 -5.95 -3.75
CA LEU A 50 1.76 -5.71 -2.58
C LEU A 50 1.75 -6.92 -1.66
N ARG A 51 2.94 -7.41 -1.30
CA ARG A 51 3.15 -8.58 -0.46
C ARG A 51 4.13 -8.27 0.65
N SER A 52 3.80 -8.70 1.86
CA SER A 52 4.77 -8.89 2.94
C SER A 52 5.09 -10.39 3.08
N HIS A 53 6.24 -10.74 3.64
CA HIS A 53 6.59 -12.15 3.87
C HIS A 53 7.68 -12.27 4.95
N ASP A 54 8.01 -13.48 5.36
CA ASP A 54 8.92 -13.75 6.50
C ASP A 54 10.41 -13.52 6.17
N ILE A 55 10.70 -12.56 5.28
CA ILE A 55 12.06 -12.08 5.01
C ILE A 55 12.25 -10.74 5.71
N GLN A 56 13.39 -10.63 6.38
CA GLN A 56 13.79 -9.45 7.12
C GLN A 56 15.18 -8.99 6.67
N PHE A 57 15.41 -7.69 6.77
CA PHE A 57 16.71 -7.07 6.55
C PHE A 57 16.98 -6.03 7.63
N THR A 58 18.25 -5.69 7.82
CA THR A 58 18.68 -4.70 8.82
C THR A 58 19.17 -3.43 8.15
N ILE A 59 18.79 -2.28 8.69
CA ILE A 59 19.40 -0.99 8.36
C ILE A 59 19.85 -0.37 9.68
N GLY A 60 21.17 -0.26 9.86
CA GLY A 60 21.73 0.15 11.15
C GLY A 60 21.43 -0.89 12.23
N ASN A 61 20.78 -0.46 13.31
CA ASN A 61 20.40 -1.32 14.44
C ASN A 61 18.95 -1.81 14.37
N ASP A 62 18.21 -1.40 13.34
CA ASP A 62 16.79 -1.69 13.20
C ASP A 62 16.57 -2.85 12.21
N THR A 63 15.62 -3.72 12.54
CA THR A 63 15.20 -4.84 11.69
C THR A 63 13.85 -4.53 11.07
N PHE A 64 13.76 -4.69 9.76
CA PHE A 64 12.56 -4.42 8.97
C PHE A 64 12.11 -5.68 8.24
N GLN A 65 10.81 -5.77 7.98
CA GLN A 65 10.25 -6.78 7.09
C GLN A 65 10.30 -6.27 5.65
N GLU A 66 10.63 -7.16 4.71
CA GLU A 66 10.58 -6.84 3.29
C GLU A 66 9.13 -6.76 2.79
N VAL A 67 8.85 -5.69 2.03
CA VAL A 67 7.57 -5.48 1.34
C VAL A 67 7.84 -5.25 -0.14
N VAL A 68 7.25 -6.07 -1.00
CA VAL A 68 7.53 -6.09 -2.44
C VAL A 68 6.25 -6.20 -3.25
N CYS A 69 6.35 -5.85 -4.54
CA CYS A 69 5.33 -6.16 -5.53
C CYS A 69 5.65 -7.48 -6.24
N HIS A 70 4.64 -8.32 -6.46
CA HIS A 70 4.79 -9.58 -7.19
C HIS A 70 3.58 -9.85 -8.10
N ASN A 71 3.74 -10.72 -9.11
CA ASN A 71 2.68 -11.09 -10.05
C ASN A 71 2.31 -12.59 -9.99
N GLU A 72 2.56 -13.21 -8.85
CA GLU A 72 2.32 -14.62 -8.61
C GLU A 72 0.90 -14.86 -8.08
N ARG A 73 0.57 -16.13 -7.78
CA ARG A 73 -0.69 -16.48 -7.14
C ARG A 73 -0.86 -15.75 -5.81
N LEU A 74 -2.06 -15.20 -5.60
CA LEU A 74 -2.43 -14.55 -4.35
C LEU A 74 -2.59 -15.53 -3.19
N GLY A 75 -2.14 -15.11 -2.01
CA GLY A 75 -2.26 -15.81 -0.73
C GLY A 75 -2.48 -14.82 0.43
N GLY A 76 -2.47 -15.33 1.67
CA GLY A 76 -2.74 -14.51 2.87
C GLY A 76 -1.75 -13.36 3.07
N ASN A 77 -0.52 -13.52 2.58
CA ASN A 77 0.54 -12.52 2.63
C ASN A 77 0.32 -11.29 1.73
N ASP A 78 -0.70 -11.35 0.87
CA ASP A 78 -1.06 -10.27 -0.05
C ASP A 78 -2.23 -9.44 0.49
N GLU A 79 -2.76 -9.84 1.65
CA GLU A 79 -3.92 -9.25 2.31
C GLU A 79 -3.50 -8.19 3.32
N TRP A 80 -4.06 -6.99 3.18
CA TRP A 80 -3.77 -5.84 4.03
C TRP A 80 -5.03 -5.42 4.78
N ARG A 81 -4.93 -5.34 6.11
CA ARG A 81 -5.98 -4.81 6.97
C ARG A 81 -5.89 -3.29 7.01
N ILE A 82 -7.00 -2.61 6.73
CA ILE A 82 -7.08 -1.15 6.91
C ILE A 82 -7.21 -0.82 8.40
N GLU A 83 -6.28 -0.03 8.92
CA GLU A 83 -6.35 0.54 10.27
C GLU A 83 -6.41 2.07 10.16
N LEU A 84 -7.59 2.63 10.44
CA LEU A 84 -7.78 4.08 10.41
C LEU A 84 -7.29 4.69 11.73
N ILE A 85 -6.13 5.33 11.68
CA ILE A 85 -5.59 6.05 12.84
C ILE A 85 -6.21 7.44 12.85
N LYS A 86 -6.95 7.77 13.91
CA LYS A 86 -7.38 9.15 14.13
C LYS A 86 -6.13 9.97 14.40
N GLN A 87 -5.81 10.91 13.52
CA GLN A 87 -4.97 12.02 13.92
C GLN A 87 -5.75 12.79 14.98
N HIS A 88 -5.42 12.56 16.25
CA HIS A 88 -5.73 13.55 17.26
C HIS A 88 -5.00 14.81 16.82
N ILE A 89 -5.75 15.80 16.33
CA ILE A 89 -5.24 17.17 16.27
C ILE A 89 -4.75 17.43 17.70
N TRP A 90 -3.44 17.54 17.89
CA TRP A 90 -2.90 17.96 19.17
C TRP A 90 -3.41 19.40 19.36
N THR A 91 -4.52 19.56 20.06
CA THR A 91 -5.05 20.87 20.52
C THR A 91 -4.16 21.51 21.58
N ILE A 92 -2.86 21.19 21.60
CA ILE A 92 -1.84 21.83 22.42
C ILE A 92 -1.29 23.08 21.72
N ASP A 93 -1.38 23.18 20.39
CA ASP A 93 -0.97 24.39 19.64
C ASP A 93 -2.07 25.48 19.58
N THR A 94 -3.18 25.32 20.30
CA THR A 94 -4.26 26.33 20.39
C THR A 94 -4.58 26.77 21.82
N LEU A 95 -3.74 26.45 22.80
CA LEU A 95 -3.92 26.85 24.21
C LEU A 95 -2.66 27.46 24.84
N TYR A 96 -1.96 28.29 24.08
CA TYR A 96 -1.12 29.33 24.66
C TYR A 96 -1.61 30.67 24.13
N ASP A 97 -2.41 31.35 24.96
CA ASP A 97 -2.68 32.79 24.88
C ASP A 97 -1.39 33.61 25.01
#